data_AF-A0A920EPX6-F1
#
_entry.id   AF-A0A920EPX6-F1
#
_cell.length_a   1.000
_cell.length_b   1.000
_cell.length_c   1.000
_cell.angle_alpha   90.00
_cell.angle_beta   90.00
_cell.angle_gamma   90.00
#
_symmetry.space_group_name_H-M   'P 1'
#
loop_
_entity.id
_entity.type
_entity.pdbx_description
1 polymer ?
#
loop_
_entity_poly.entity_id
_entity_poly.type
_entity_poly.pdbx_seq_one_letter_code
_entity_poly.pdbx_strand_id
1 'polypeptide(L)'
;MTNKFASAADRDRRASNAYTRGRDLYWTISLGMISNLVTLAIISSIDDTPALAISAVLIATLVFVLVSSFDCMDDLKAIASDMDDEESSTKLGAKLLGAPWYLFKGLLVISFGAMTVTQLLEIW
;
A
#
# COMPACT_ATOMS: atom_id res chain seq x y z
N MET A 1 36.80 0.38 1.61
CA MET A 1 36.24 0.68 2.94
C MET A 1 35.34 -0.48 3.33
N THR A 2 35.51 -1.08 4.50
CA THR A 2 34.62 -2.15 4.99
C THR A 2 33.24 -1.55 5.28
N ASN A 3 32.19 -2.08 4.67
CA ASN A 3 30.81 -1.62 4.88
C ASN A 3 30.41 -1.89 6.34
N LYS A 4 30.18 -0.82 7.12
CA LYS A 4 29.88 -0.90 8.56
C LYS A 4 28.48 -1.43 8.87
N PHE A 5 27.60 -1.58 7.86
CA PHE A 5 26.19 -1.97 8.00
C PHE A 5 25.82 -3.25 7.20
N ALA A 6 26.79 -4.15 7.02
CA ALA A 6 26.65 -5.40 6.28
C ALA A 6 26.79 -6.64 7.18
N SER A 7 26.51 -6.52 8.48
CA SER A 7 26.57 -7.67 9.39
C SER A 7 25.33 -8.57 9.24
N ALA A 8 25.44 -9.82 9.70
CA ALA A 8 24.28 -10.72 9.76
C ALA A 8 23.11 -10.12 10.56
N ALA A 9 23.40 -9.34 11.61
CA ALA A 9 22.38 -8.67 12.41
C ALA A 9 21.70 -7.52 11.64
N ASP A 10 22.40 -6.83 10.74
CA ASP A 10 21.82 -5.77 9.92
C ASP A 10 20.89 -6.35 8.85
N ARG A 11 21.28 -7.47 8.23
CA ARG A 11 20.45 -8.24 7.30
C ARG A 11 19.16 -8.73 7.97
N ASP A 12 19.26 -9.30 9.16
CA ASP A 12 18.10 -9.77 9.93
C ASP A 12 17.14 -8.63 10.25
N ARG A 13 17.65 -7.47 10.69
CA ARG A 13 16.83 -6.27 10.93
C ARG A 13 16.16 -5.76 9.67
N ARG A 14 16.87 -5.72 8.53
CA ARG A 14 16.28 -5.32 7.24
C ARG A 14 15.15 -6.27 6.83
N ALA A 15 15.37 -7.57 6.94
CA ALA A 15 14.34 -8.58 6.64
C ALA A 15 13.10 -8.43 7.55
N SER A 16 13.31 -8.22 8.85
CA SER A 16 12.23 -8.00 9.82
C SER A 16 11.43 -6.73 9.53
N ASN A 17 12.12 -5.63 9.19
CA ASN A 17 11.49 -4.38 8.80
C ASN A 17 10.71 -4.54 7.49
N ALA A 18 11.27 -5.22 6.49
CA ALA A 18 10.60 -5.49 5.22
C ALA A 18 9.33 -6.33 5.44
N TYR A 19 9.38 -7.34 6.31
CA TYR A 19 8.21 -8.12 6.67
C TYR A 19 7.12 -7.26 7.32
N THR A 20 7.50 -6.39 8.27
CA THR A 20 6.58 -5.49 8.96
C THR A 20 5.89 -4.55 7.97
N ARG A 21 6.66 -3.86 7.10
CA ARG A 21 6.11 -2.93 6.12
C ARG A 21 5.29 -3.62 5.04
N GLY A 22 5.68 -4.82 4.61
CA GLY A 22 4.88 -5.65 3.71
C GLY A 22 3.53 -6.05 4.30
N ARG A 23 3.50 -6.41 5.59
CA ARG A 23 2.26 -6.72 6.31
C ARG A 23 1.38 -5.47 6.47
N ASP A 24 1.96 -4.33 6.82
CA ASP A 24 1.22 -3.09 7.02
C ASP A 24 0.62 -2.57 5.69
N LEU A 25 1.33 -2.75 4.58
CA LEU A 25 0.81 -2.52 3.23
C LEU A 25 -0.39 -3.41 2.92
N TYR A 26 -0.28 -4.71 3.20
CA TYR A 26 -1.39 -5.66 3.00
C TYR A 26 -2.62 -5.30 3.84
N TRP A 27 -2.43 -4.90 5.10
CA TRP A 27 -3.52 -4.44 5.97
C TRP A 27 -4.17 -3.16 5.47
N THR A 28 -3.38 -2.17 5.05
CA THR A 28 -3.88 -0.91 4.51
C THR A 28 -4.80 -1.16 3.30
N ILE A 29 -4.34 -1.99 2.36
CA ILE A 29 -5.13 -2.35 1.17
C ILE A 29 -6.41 -3.09 1.58
N SER A 30 -6.32 -4.04 2.52
CA SER A 30 -7.47 -4.81 3.00
C SER A 30 -8.52 -3.91 3.65
N LEU A 31 -8.10 -2.95 4.50
CA LEU A 31 -8.99 -1.97 5.11
C LEU A 31 -9.65 -1.07 4.07
N GLY A 32 -8.90 -0.64 3.05
CA GLY A 32 -9.44 0.10 1.92
C GLY A 32 -10.53 -0.67 1.17
N MET A 33 -10.28 -1.95 0.87
CA MET A 33 -11.24 -2.81 0.19
C MET A 33 -12.50 -3.03 1.02
N ILE A 34 -12.35 -3.34 2.31
CA ILE A 34 -13.46 -3.52 3.24
C ILE A 34 -14.28 -2.23 3.35
N SER A 35 -13.63 -1.08 3.50
CA SER A 35 -14.31 0.22 3.55
C SER A 35 -15.14 0.46 2.29
N ASN A 36 -14.58 0.24 1.09
CA ASN A 36 -15.31 0.44 -0.17
C ASN A 36 -16.48 -0.55 -0.32
N LEU A 37 -16.33 -1.80 0.12
CA LEU A 37 -17.40 -2.81 0.08
C LEU A 37 -18.54 -2.45 1.04
N VAL A 38 -18.21 -2.01 2.26
CA VAL A 38 -19.21 -1.57 3.25
C VAL A 38 -19.94 -0.33 2.75
N THR A 39 -19.21 0.64 2.19
CA THR A 39 -19.84 1.84 1.62
C THR A 39 -20.79 1.49 0.47
N LEU A 40 -20.38 0.60 -0.44
CA LEU A 40 -21.26 0.12 -1.52
C LEU A 40 -22.54 -0.53 -0.97
N ALA A 41 -22.43 -1.37 0.06
CA ALA A 41 -23.58 -2.02 0.68
C ALA A 41 -24.53 -0.99 1.34
N ILE A 42 -24.00 0.10 1.90
CA ILE A 42 -24.81 1.19 2.47
C ILE A 42 -25.57 1.91 1.34
N ILE A 43 -24.86 2.29 0.27
CA ILE A 43 -25.45 2.97 -0.89
C ILE A 43 -26.57 2.11 -1.49
N SER A 44 -26.36 0.80 -1.62
CA SER A 44 -27.35 -0.10 -2.23
C SER A 44 -28.56 -0.40 -1.35
N SER A 45 -28.54 -0.05 -0.06
CA SER A 45 -29.56 -0.48 0.92
C SER A 45 -30.40 0.66 1.49
N ILE A 46 -30.06 1.92 1.20
CA ILE A 46 -30.72 3.09 1.81
C ILE A 46 -31.28 3.99 0.69
N ASP A 47 -32.61 4.19 0.72
CA ASP A 47 -33.32 5.02 -0.27
C ASP A 47 -32.93 6.52 -0.19
N ASP A 48 -32.63 7.03 1.01
CA ASP A 48 -32.16 8.41 1.26
C ASP A 48 -30.72 8.40 1.80
N THR A 49 -29.79 8.15 0.89
CA THR A 49 -28.38 7.97 1.22
C THR A 49 -27.75 9.30 1.68
N PRO A 50 -27.04 9.37 2.84
CA PRO A 50 -26.41 10.59 3.32
C PRO A 50 -25.17 10.96 2.47
N ALA A 51 -25.39 11.48 1.27
CA ALA A 51 -24.40 11.60 0.19
C ALA A 51 -23.13 12.36 0.60
N LEU A 52 -23.26 13.46 1.35
CA LEU A 52 -22.11 14.23 1.84
C LEU A 52 -21.23 13.43 2.81
N ALA A 53 -21.84 12.72 3.76
CA ALA A 53 -21.11 11.94 4.74
C ALA A 53 -20.38 10.76 4.08
N ILE A 54 -21.04 10.08 3.14
CA ILE A 54 -20.44 8.99 2.38
C ILE A 54 -19.33 9.48 1.47
N SER A 55 -19.51 10.63 0.81
CA SER A 55 -18.46 11.26 0.00
C SER A 55 -17.20 11.52 0.84
N ALA A 56 -17.37 12.03 2.07
CA ALA A 56 -16.25 12.27 2.98
C ALA A 56 -15.53 10.96 3.35
N VAL A 57 -16.26 9.88 3.62
CA VAL A 57 -15.67 8.55 3.89
C VAL A 57 -14.89 8.04 2.67
N LEU A 58 -15.45 8.14 1.47
CA LEU A 58 -14.80 7.66 0.25
C LEU A 58 -13.48 8.39 -0.03
N ILE A 59 -13.49 9.72 0.07
CA ILE A 59 -12.28 10.53 -0.14
C ILE A 59 -11.26 10.27 0.98
N ALA A 60 -11.69 10.19 2.24
CA ALA A 60 -10.80 9.90 3.36
C ALA A 60 -10.13 8.53 3.23
N THR A 61 -10.90 7.50 2.87
CA THR A 61 -10.38 6.15 2.61
C THR A 61 -9.40 6.15 1.42
N LEU A 62 -9.73 6.83 0.32
CA LEU A 62 -8.82 6.94 -0.83
C LEU A 62 -7.48 7.56 -0.43
N VAL A 63 -7.52 8.71 0.26
CA VAL A 63 -6.31 9.40 0.70
C VAL A 63 -5.50 8.52 1.65
N PHE A 64 -6.16 7.90 2.64
CA PHE A 64 -5.50 7.02 3.60
C PHE A 64 -4.81 5.85 2.92
N VAL A 65 -5.52 5.14 2.02
CA VAL A 65 -4.97 3.98 1.31
C VAL A 65 -3.76 4.40 0.47
N LEU A 66 -3.85 5.48 -0.29
CA LEU A 66 -2.76 5.92 -1.15
C LEU A 66 -1.54 6.35 -0.35
N VAL A 67 -1.72 7.22 0.66
CA VAL A 67 -0.60 7.73 1.46
C VAL A 67 0.09 6.59 2.22
N SER A 68 -0.67 5.78 2.96
CA SER A 68 -0.11 4.68 3.76
C SER A 68 0.56 3.63 2.87
N SER A 69 -0.05 3.27 1.74
CA SER A 69 0.54 2.29 0.84
C SER A 69 1.81 2.80 0.17
N PHE A 70 1.83 4.08 -0.24
CA PHE A 70 3.00 4.66 -0.88
C PHE A 70 4.18 4.76 0.08
N ASP A 71 3.91 5.15 1.33
CA ASP A 71 4.89 5.17 2.41
C ASP A 71 5.48 3.78 2.66
N CYS A 72 4.64 2.76 2.84
CA CYS A 72 5.12 1.37 3.00
C CYS A 72 5.97 0.89 1.81
N MET A 73 5.56 1.24 0.59
CA MET A 73 6.29 0.85 -0.62
C MET A 73 7.62 1.59 -0.78
N ASP A 74 7.68 2.87 -0.40
CA ASP A 74 8.93 3.64 -0.42
C ASP A 74 9.92 3.11 0.63
N ASP A 75 9.44 2.73 1.82
CA ASP A 75 10.28 2.07 2.82
C ASP A 75 10.82 0.72 2.32
N LEU A 76 9.97 -0.10 1.68
CA LEU A 76 10.40 -1.36 1.09
C LEU A 76 11.45 -1.16 -0.01
N LYS A 77 11.29 -0.12 -0.83
CA LYS A 77 12.27 0.28 -1.85
C LYS A 77 13.58 0.76 -1.22
N ALA A 78 13.52 1.50 -0.12
CA ALA A 78 14.70 1.93 0.62
C ALA A 78 15.44 0.72 1.21
N ILE A 79 14.73 -0.20 1.86
CA ILE A 79 15.31 -1.44 2.40
C ILE A 79 15.99 -2.26 1.29
N ALA A 80 15.37 -2.36 0.12
CA ALA A 80 15.96 -3.03 -1.04
C ALA A 80 17.27 -2.37 -1.47
N SER A 81 17.31 -1.03 -1.46
CA SER A 81 18.47 -0.24 -1.85
C SER A 81 19.64 -0.34 -0.85
N ASP A 82 19.34 -0.68 0.40
CA ASP A 82 20.32 -0.87 1.49
C ASP A 82 20.87 -2.30 1.60
N MET A 83 20.44 -3.21 0.73
CA MET A 83 20.95 -4.59 0.68
C MET A 83 22.44 -4.60 0.29
N ASP A 84 23.22 -5.47 0.94
CA ASP A 84 24.61 -5.71 0.54
C ASP A 84 24.70 -6.70 -0.63
N ASP A 85 25.91 -6.92 -1.17
CA ASP A 85 26.15 -7.80 -2.32
C ASP A 85 25.68 -9.24 -2.09
N GLU A 86 25.75 -9.73 -0.85
CA GLU A 86 25.33 -11.09 -0.52
C GLU A 86 23.81 -11.19 -0.51
N GLU A 87 23.13 -10.28 0.19
CA GLU A 87 21.68 -10.22 0.29
C GLU A 87 21.01 -9.97 -1.07
N SER A 88 21.54 -9.03 -1.85
CA SER A 88 21.06 -8.68 -3.19
C SER A 88 21.22 -9.82 -4.21
N SER A 89 22.23 -10.68 -4.05
CA SER A 89 22.45 -11.85 -4.91
C SER A 89 21.46 -12.99 -4.68
N THR A 90 20.71 -12.96 -3.56
CA THR A 90 19.68 -13.96 -3.30
C THR A 90 18.49 -13.78 -4.25
N LYS A 91 17.71 -14.85 -4.47
CA LYS A 91 16.51 -14.78 -5.32
C LYS A 91 15.50 -13.74 -4.83
N LEU A 92 15.35 -13.59 -3.52
CA LEU A 92 14.44 -12.63 -2.91
C LEU A 92 14.97 -11.20 -3.02
N GLY A 93 16.26 -10.98 -2.71
CA GLY A 93 16.91 -9.68 -2.82
C GLY A 93 16.88 -9.15 -4.25
N ALA A 94 17.26 -9.97 -5.23
CA ALA A 94 17.20 -9.62 -6.64
C ALA A 94 15.78 -9.26 -7.11
N LYS A 95 14.76 -9.98 -6.62
CA LYS A 95 13.35 -9.67 -6.91
C LYS A 95 12.93 -8.32 -6.31
N LEU A 96 13.34 -8.03 -5.08
CA LEU A 96 12.95 -6.80 -4.39
C LEU A 96 13.63 -5.57 -5.01
N LEU A 97 14.90 -5.68 -5.39
CA LEU A 97 15.63 -4.64 -6.13
C LEU A 97 15.00 -4.34 -7.50
N GLY A 98 14.58 -5.39 -8.21
CA GLY A 98 13.93 -5.27 -9.52
C GLY A 98 12.44 -4.94 -9.47
N ALA A 99 11.86 -4.68 -8.30
CA ALA A 99 10.42 -4.47 -8.17
C ALA A 99 9.96 -3.18 -8.88
N PRO A 100 8.91 -3.23 -9.73
CA PRO A 100 8.42 -2.07 -10.46
C PRO A 100 7.52 -1.19 -9.57
N TRP A 101 8.12 -0.51 -8.58
CA TRP A 101 7.39 0.24 -7.55
C TRP A 101 6.39 1.26 -8.11
N TYR A 102 6.74 2.00 -9.17
CA TYR A 102 5.84 2.98 -9.78
C TYR A 102 4.62 2.33 -10.45
N LEU A 103 4.78 1.14 -11.04
CA LEU A 103 3.65 0.41 -11.62
C LEU A 103 2.66 0.01 -10.52
N PHE A 104 3.16 -0.53 -9.40
CA PHE A 104 2.32 -0.88 -8.26
C PHE A 104 1.61 0.33 -7.65
N LYS A 105 2.30 1.48 -7.51
CA LYS A 105 1.67 2.73 -7.05
C LYS A 105 0.57 3.18 -8.01
N GLY A 106 0.84 3.14 -9.32
CA GLY A 106 -0.14 3.46 -10.35
C GLY A 106 -1.38 2.56 -10.29
N LEU A 107 -1.19 1.25 -10.08
CA LEU A 107 -2.30 0.30 -9.91
C LEU A 107 -3.18 0.64 -8.70
N LEU A 108 -2.60 1.07 -7.57
CA LEU A 108 -3.38 1.50 -6.41
C LEU A 108 -4.18 2.77 -6.71
N VAL A 109 -3.59 3.77 -7.38
CA VAL A 109 -4.30 5.00 -7.78
C VAL A 109 -5.48 4.67 -8.68
N ILE A 110 -5.25 3.86 -9.70
CA ILE A 110 -6.30 3.49 -10.65
C ILE A 110 -7.39 2.70 -9.96
N SER A 111 -7.04 1.69 -9.15
CA SER A 111 -8.02 0.79 -8.54
C SER A 111 -8.88 1.51 -7.50
N PHE A 112 -8.25 2.18 -6.53
CA PHE A 112 -8.98 2.88 -5.48
C PHE A 112 -9.62 4.17 -5.99
N GLY A 113 -8.94 4.90 -6.87
CA GLY A 113 -9.50 6.09 -7.52
C GLY A 113 -10.74 5.75 -8.35
N ALA A 114 -10.70 4.68 -9.15
CA ALA A 114 -11.87 4.23 -9.90
C ALA A 114 -13.03 3.86 -8.98
N MET A 115 -12.79 3.07 -7.92
CA MET A 115 -13.83 2.71 -6.95
C MET A 115 -14.48 3.95 -6.32
N THR A 116 -13.66 4.89 -5.84
CA THR A 116 -14.14 6.15 -5.26
C THR A 116 -14.96 6.95 -6.26
N VAL A 117 -14.48 7.13 -7.50
CA VAL A 117 -15.22 7.86 -8.54
C VAL A 117 -16.55 7.18 -8.85
N THR A 118 -16.56 5.86 -9.06
CA THR A 118 -17.80 5.15 -9.38
C THR A 118 -18.80 5.21 -8.24
N GLN A 119 -18.37 5.06 -6.99
CA GLN A 119 -19.28 5.13 -5.84
C GLN A 119 -19.78 6.55 -5.57
N LEU A 120 -18.99 7.58 -5.89
CA LEU A 120 -19.46 8.97 -5.85
C LEU A 120 -20.52 9.24 -6.93
N LEU A 121 -20.37 8.67 -8.13
CA LEU A 121 -21.36 8.82 -9.21
C LEU A 121 -22.70 8.12 -8.91
N GLU A 122 -22.71 7.11 -8.02
CA GLU A 122 -23.96 6.44 -7.62
C GLU A 122 -24.78 7.26 -6.61
N ILE A 123 -24.15 8.20 -5.89
CA ILE A 123 -24.81 8.98 -4.82
C ILE A 123 -25.09 10.44 -5.20
N TRP A 124 -24.69 10.87 -6.39
CA TRP A 124 -24.86 12.23 -6.91
C TRP A 124 -25.45 12.21 -8.32
#